data_AF-A0A1Y5ED65-F1
#
_entry.id   AF-A0A1Y5ED65-F1
#
_cell.length_a   1.000
_cell.length_b   1.000
_cell.length_c   1.000
_cell.angle_alpha   90.00
_cell.angle_beta   90.00
_cell.angle_gamma   90.00
#
_symmetry.space_group_name_H-M   'P 1'
#
loop_
_entity.id
_entity.type
_entity.pdbx_description
1 polymer ?
#
loop_
_entity_poly.entity_id
_entity_poly.type
_entity_poly.pdbx_seq_one_letter_code
_entity_poly.pdbx_strand_id
1 'polypeptide(L)'
;MYPSENEVRPRNRPVRVPNEKIIEMVDAFYDRVRVHPSLGPIFDNAIGAHWDRHLPKMYQFWSSVLNTSGVYSGNPMKVHIQLAEKIAPENFGQWLTLFQETLQELFSAEDAEFIYCKAENIAKSFSLSMFYNPANIHKLQNKS
;
A
#
# COMPACT_ATOMS: atom_id res chain seq x y z
N MET A 1 0.69 21.30 -38.23
CA MET A 1 1.23 19.94 -38.27
C MET A 1 1.10 19.39 -36.85
N TYR A 2 -0.06 18.81 -36.53
CA TYR A 2 -0.31 18.16 -35.25
C TYR A 2 0.18 16.71 -35.35
N PRO A 3 0.79 16.13 -34.31
CA PRO A 3 1.14 14.72 -34.34
C PRO A 3 -0.14 13.86 -34.38
N SER A 4 -0.06 12.82 -35.20
CA SER A 4 -1.07 11.81 -35.53
C SER A 4 -1.61 11.07 -34.30
N GLU A 5 -2.92 10.80 -34.30
CA GLU A 5 -3.70 10.05 -33.28
C GLU A 5 -3.33 8.54 -33.15
N ASN A 6 -2.13 8.12 -33.52
CA ASN A 6 -1.73 6.71 -33.59
C ASN A 6 -0.58 6.29 -32.67
N GLU A 7 -0.24 7.04 -31.63
CA GLU A 7 0.42 6.44 -30.46
C GLU A 7 -0.64 5.80 -29.56
N VAL A 8 -1.16 4.66 -30.01
CA VAL A 8 -1.86 3.72 -29.13
C VAL A 8 -0.80 3.23 -28.13
N ARG A 9 -0.68 3.92 -26.99
CA ARG A 9 -0.07 3.32 -25.80
C ARG A 9 -0.75 1.96 -25.62
N PRO A 10 -0.03 0.83 -25.50
CA PRO A 10 -0.69 -0.43 -25.27
C PRO A 10 -1.57 -0.29 -24.03
N ARG A 11 -2.89 -0.34 -24.22
CA ARG A 11 -3.90 -0.38 -23.15
C ARG A 11 -3.89 -1.76 -22.49
N ASN A 12 -2.71 -2.28 -22.18
CA ASN A 12 -2.58 -3.53 -21.47
C ASN A 12 -2.91 -3.26 -20.01
N ARG A 13 -4.20 -3.15 -19.72
CA ARG A 13 -4.68 -3.33 -18.35
C ARG A 13 -4.22 -4.73 -17.97
N PRO A 14 -3.42 -4.93 -16.91
CA PRO A 14 -2.99 -6.27 -16.56
C PRO A 14 -4.22 -7.14 -16.39
N VAL A 15 -4.13 -8.35 -16.95
CA VAL A 15 -5.13 -9.41 -16.75
C VAL A 15 -5.37 -9.51 -15.25
N ARG A 16 -6.65 -9.68 -14.86
CA ARG A 16 -7.07 -9.84 -13.46
C ARG A 16 -6.06 -10.71 -12.71
N VAL A 17 -5.54 -10.21 -11.59
CA VAL A 17 -4.56 -10.95 -10.79
C VAL A 17 -5.27 -12.16 -10.16
N PRO A 18 -4.82 -13.41 -10.39
CA PRO A 18 -5.42 -14.60 -9.79
C PRO A 18 -5.41 -14.52 -8.26
N ASN A 19 -6.43 -15.08 -7.62
CA ASN A 19 -6.54 -15.04 -6.16
C ASN A 19 -5.36 -15.74 -5.49
N GLU A 20 -4.85 -16.83 -6.07
CA GLU A 20 -3.68 -17.55 -5.56
C GLU A 20 -2.43 -16.66 -5.55
N LYS A 21 -2.22 -15.87 -6.61
CA LYS A 21 -1.09 -14.92 -6.68
C LYS A 21 -1.24 -13.77 -5.69
N ILE A 22 -2.48 -13.34 -5.39
CA ILE A 22 -2.73 -12.34 -4.34
C ILE A 22 -2.40 -12.90 -2.96
N ILE A 23 -2.77 -14.15 -2.68
CA ILE A 23 -2.45 -14.82 -1.41
C ILE A 23 -0.92 -14.92 -1.27
N GLU A 24 -0.23 -15.45 -2.28
CA GLU A 24 1.23 -15.57 -2.31
C GLU A 24 1.92 -14.22 -2.08
N MET A 25 1.48 -13.17 -2.78
CA MET A 25 1.99 -11.81 -2.61
C MET A 25 1.81 -11.29 -1.19
N VAL A 26 0.62 -11.46 -0.61
CA VAL A 26 0.30 -10.95 0.72
C VAL A 26 1.07 -11.72 1.79
N ASP A 27 1.15 -13.04 1.67
CA ASP A 27 1.87 -13.88 2.64
C ASP A 27 3.37 -13.56 2.62
N ALA A 28 4.00 -13.58 1.44
CA ALA A 28 5.41 -13.26 1.29
C ALA A 28 5.74 -11.84 1.79
N PHE A 29 4.84 -10.88 1.55
CA PHE A 29 5.01 -9.53 2.04
C PHE A 29 4.94 -9.46 3.58
N TYR A 30 3.94 -10.07 4.19
CA TYR A 30 3.79 -10.01 5.64
C TYR A 30 4.83 -10.84 6.40
N ASP A 31 5.37 -11.90 5.81
CA ASP A 31 6.52 -12.61 6.37
C ASP A 31 7.75 -11.69 6.49
N ARG A 32 8.01 -10.85 5.46
CA ARG A 32 9.05 -9.81 5.52
C ARG A 32 8.74 -8.74 6.56
N VAL A 33 7.50 -8.24 6.60
CA VAL A 33 7.10 -7.19 7.55
C VAL A 33 7.31 -7.64 8.99
N ARG A 34 6.96 -8.89 9.32
CA ARG A 34 7.04 -9.43 10.70
C ARG A 34 8.45 -9.48 11.23
N VAL A 35 9.44 -9.75 10.38
CA VAL A 35 10.86 -9.81 10.80
C VAL A 35 11.59 -8.47 10.64
N HIS A 36 10.96 -7.47 10.01
CA HIS A 36 11.60 -6.18 9.78
C HIS A 36 11.73 -5.38 11.08
N PRO A 37 12.93 -4.89 11.45
CA PRO A 37 13.21 -4.35 12.79
C PRO A 37 12.36 -3.13 13.18
N SER A 38 11.94 -2.34 12.19
CA SER A 38 11.15 -1.11 12.41
C SER A 38 9.65 -1.33 12.21
N LEU A 39 9.25 -2.30 11.36
CA LEU A 39 7.84 -2.51 11.03
C LEU A 39 7.23 -3.62 11.89
N GLY A 40 7.95 -4.72 12.10
CA GLY A 40 7.52 -5.86 12.90
C GLY A 40 6.91 -5.44 14.24
N PRO A 41 7.59 -4.63 15.07
CA PRO A 41 7.03 -4.16 16.34
C PRO A 41 5.71 -3.39 16.19
N ILE A 42 5.50 -2.61 15.13
CA ILE A 42 4.26 -1.86 14.90
C ILE A 42 3.12 -2.83 14.64
N PHE A 43 3.33 -3.79 13.74
CA PHE A 43 2.32 -4.79 13.38
C PHE A 43 2.06 -5.77 14.52
N ASP A 44 3.08 -6.23 15.23
CA ASP A 44 2.93 -7.11 16.39
C ASP A 44 2.13 -6.44 17.51
N ASN A 45 2.37 -5.15 17.78
CA ASN A 45 1.57 -4.40 18.75
C ASN A 45 0.12 -4.18 18.32
N ALA A 46 -0.15 -4.11 17.01
CA ALA A 46 -1.48 -3.86 16.46
C ALA A 46 -2.31 -5.15 16.26
N ILE A 47 -1.67 -6.25 15.88
CA ILE A 47 -2.31 -7.51 15.49
C ILE A 47 -2.16 -8.58 16.59
N GLY A 48 -1.03 -8.61 17.28
CA GLY A 48 -0.70 -9.63 18.27
C GLY A 48 -0.76 -11.04 17.68
N ALA A 49 -1.45 -11.95 18.37
CA ALA A 49 -1.59 -13.34 17.93
C ALA A 49 -2.62 -13.55 16.79
N HIS A 50 -3.29 -12.50 16.31
CA HIS A 50 -4.45 -12.61 15.42
C HIS A 50 -4.11 -12.52 13.92
N TRP A 51 -2.95 -13.02 13.53
CA TRP A 51 -2.50 -13.05 12.14
C TRP A 51 -3.42 -13.89 11.23
N ASP A 52 -3.97 -14.98 11.79
CA ASP A 52 -4.99 -15.84 11.18
C ASP A 52 -6.25 -15.07 10.73
N ARG A 53 -6.58 -13.97 11.43
CA ARG A 53 -7.71 -13.09 11.09
C ARG A 53 -7.30 -11.90 10.23
N HIS A 54 -6.04 -11.48 10.33
CA HIS A 54 -5.53 -10.33 9.58
C HIS A 54 -5.29 -10.66 8.11
N LEU A 55 -4.59 -11.77 7.82
CA LEU A 55 -4.21 -12.13 6.45
C LEU A 55 -5.43 -12.29 5.51
N PRO A 56 -6.53 -12.97 5.91
CA PRO A 56 -7.74 -13.04 5.07
C PRO A 56 -8.31 -11.67 4.69
N LYS A 57 -8.24 -10.68 5.58
CA LYS A 57 -8.69 -9.31 5.28
C LYS A 57 -7.77 -8.64 4.26
N MET A 58 -6.48 -8.92 4.32
CA MET A 58 -5.49 -8.38 3.38
C MET A 58 -5.63 -9.00 2.00
N TYR A 59 -5.96 -10.30 1.88
CA TYR A 59 -6.30 -10.90 0.59
C TYR A 59 -7.51 -10.21 -0.04
N GLN A 60 -8.57 -10.00 0.75
CA GLN A 60 -9.77 -9.30 0.29
C GLN A 60 -9.46 -7.86 -0.12
N PHE A 61 -8.66 -7.15 0.68
CA PHE A 61 -8.25 -5.77 0.40
C PHE A 61 -7.52 -5.68 -0.95
N TRP A 62 -6.48 -6.49 -1.15
CA TRP A 62 -5.72 -6.48 -2.39
C TRP A 62 -6.51 -6.97 -3.58
N SER A 63 -7.41 -7.95 -3.42
CA SER A 63 -8.37 -8.31 -4.47
C SER A 63 -9.24 -7.12 -4.86
N SER A 64 -9.77 -6.36 -3.91
CA SER A 64 -10.54 -5.14 -4.22
C SER A 64 -9.71 -4.07 -4.92
N VAL A 65 -8.45 -3.88 -4.52
CA VAL A 65 -7.54 -2.87 -5.10
C VAL A 65 -7.10 -3.21 -6.54
N LEU A 66 -6.77 -4.48 -6.78
CA LEU A 66 -6.21 -4.95 -8.04
C LEU A 66 -7.29 -5.33 -9.04
N ASN A 67 -8.35 -5.99 -8.58
CA ASN A 67 -9.38 -6.58 -9.43
C ASN A 67 -10.72 -5.83 -9.37
N THR A 68 -10.84 -4.79 -8.54
CA THR A 68 -12.13 -4.07 -8.34
C THR A 68 -13.24 -5.03 -7.89
N SER A 69 -12.89 -6.07 -7.13
CA SER A 69 -13.84 -7.14 -6.77
C SER A 69 -14.91 -6.73 -5.76
N GLY A 70 -14.69 -5.65 -5.00
CA GLY A 70 -15.66 -5.14 -4.01
C GLY A 70 -15.83 -6.01 -2.74
N VAL A 71 -15.02 -7.06 -2.57
CA VAL A 71 -15.15 -8.03 -1.46
C VAL A 71 -14.66 -7.50 -0.12
N TYR A 72 -13.77 -6.51 -0.12
CA TYR A 72 -13.32 -5.83 1.08
C TYR A 72 -14.22 -4.66 1.46
N SER A 73 -14.70 -4.65 2.71
CA SER A 73 -15.65 -3.65 3.25
C SER A 73 -15.08 -2.81 4.41
N GLY A 74 -13.79 -2.93 4.72
CA GLY A 74 -13.15 -2.21 5.81
C GLY A 74 -12.80 -0.75 5.48
N ASN A 75 -12.46 0.03 6.50
CA ASN A 75 -11.94 1.39 6.36
C ASN A 75 -10.47 1.45 6.82
N PRO A 76 -9.50 1.20 5.91
CA PRO A 76 -8.10 1.09 6.28
C PRO A 76 -7.56 2.45 6.75
N MET A 77 -7.97 3.56 6.14
CA MET A 77 -7.57 4.90 6.55
C MET A 77 -7.87 5.16 8.04
N LYS A 78 -9.10 4.85 8.48
CA LYS A 78 -9.50 5.05 9.89
C LYS A 78 -8.59 4.29 10.86
N VAL A 79 -8.22 3.05 10.52
CA VAL A 79 -7.31 2.24 11.35
C VAL A 79 -5.91 2.86 11.42
N HIS A 80 -5.39 3.36 10.31
CA HIS A 80 -4.06 3.99 10.29
C HIS A 80 -4.03 5.30 11.08
N ILE A 81 -5.08 6.12 10.99
CA ILE A 81 -5.22 7.34 11.81
C ILE A 81 -5.24 7.02 13.31
N GLN A 82 -5.95 5.96 13.72
CA GLN A 82 -5.96 5.51 15.13
C GLN A 82 -4.58 5.05 15.62
N LEU A 83 -3.68 4.70 14.70
CA LEU A 83 -2.31 4.27 14.99
C LEU A 83 -1.27 5.37 14.72
N ALA A 84 -1.69 6.61 14.45
CA ALA A 84 -0.78 7.69 14.04
C ALA A 84 0.32 8.01 15.05
N GLU A 85 0.08 7.81 16.35
CA GLU A 85 1.12 7.98 17.38
C GLU A 85 2.21 6.90 17.35
N LYS A 86 1.94 5.76 16.69
CA LYS A 86 2.86 4.60 16.61
C LYS A 86 3.52 4.46 15.23
N ILE A 87 3.12 5.27 14.27
CA ILE A 87 3.58 5.19 12.87
C ILE A 87 4.28 6.50 12.56
N ALA A 88 5.54 6.42 12.14
CA ALA A 88 6.29 7.54 11.62
C ALA A 88 6.18 7.61 10.08
N PRO A 89 6.34 8.79 9.46
CA PRO A 89 6.33 8.94 8.00
C PRO A 89 7.30 7.98 7.28
N GLU A 90 8.47 7.71 7.88
CA GLU A 90 9.51 6.84 7.32
C GLU A 90 9.07 5.38 7.24
N ASN A 91 8.13 4.95 8.08
CA ASN A 91 7.59 3.58 8.04
C ASN A 91 6.87 3.29 6.73
N PHE A 92 6.23 4.29 6.11
CA PHE A 92 5.61 4.12 4.79
C PHE A 92 6.65 3.83 3.72
N GLY A 93 7.81 4.50 3.77
CA GLY A 93 8.92 4.24 2.85
C GLY A 93 9.45 2.81 3.00
N GLN A 94 9.71 2.38 4.24
CA GLN A 94 10.17 1.00 4.52
C GLN A 94 9.14 -0.05 4.09
N TRP A 95 7.85 0.21 4.33
CA TRP A 95 6.77 -0.68 3.91
C TRP A 95 6.71 -0.80 2.39
N LEU A 96 6.88 0.32 1.66
CA LEU A 96 6.92 0.33 0.20
C LEU A 96 8.15 -0.40 -0.36
N THR A 97 9.32 -0.25 0.27
CA THR A 97 10.53 -0.99 -0.12
C THR A 97 10.32 -2.50 -0.03
N LEU A 98 9.84 -3.01 1.11
CA LEU A 98 9.57 -4.44 1.27
C LEU A 98 8.49 -4.95 0.31
N PHE A 99 7.49 -4.11 0.02
CA PHE A 99 6.44 -4.45 -0.93
C PHE A 99 7.00 -4.53 -2.35
N GLN A 100 7.82 -3.57 -2.76
CA GLN A 100 8.49 -3.58 -4.07
C GLN A 100 9.39 -4.80 -4.25
N GLU A 101 10.20 -5.15 -3.25
CA GLU A 101 11.02 -6.37 -3.25
C GLU A 101 10.15 -7.62 -3.44
N THR A 102 9.04 -7.71 -2.70
CA THR A 102 8.09 -8.82 -2.84
C THR A 102 7.49 -8.90 -4.25
N LEU A 103 7.15 -7.76 -4.85
CA LEU A 103 6.57 -7.72 -6.20
C LEU A 103 7.58 -8.14 -7.27
N GLN A 104 8.83 -7.68 -7.15
CA GLN A 104 9.90 -8.00 -8.10
C GLN A 104 10.24 -9.50 -8.13
N GLU A 105 10.03 -10.21 -7.01
CA GLU A 105 10.24 -11.66 -6.95
C GLU A 105 9.06 -12.46 -7.54
N LEU A 106 7.82 -11.97 -7.40
CA LEU A 106 6.62 -12.76 -7.65
C LEU A 106 5.91 -12.46 -8.98
N PHE A 107 6.22 -11.31 -9.60
CA PHE A 107 5.53 -10.78 -10.77
C PHE A 107 6.49 -10.40 -11.89
N SER A 108 5.95 -10.25 -13.10
CA SER A 108 6.67 -9.61 -14.20
C SER A 108 6.99 -8.15 -13.84
N ALA A 109 8.01 -7.55 -14.47
CA ALA A 109 8.35 -6.15 -14.22
C ALA A 109 7.17 -5.19 -14.49
N GLU A 110 6.36 -5.47 -15.52
CA GLU A 110 5.17 -4.67 -15.87
C GLU A 110 4.08 -4.77 -14.78
N ASP A 111 3.78 -5.99 -14.33
CA ASP A 111 2.77 -6.22 -13.28
C ASP A 111 3.23 -5.66 -11.93
N ALA A 112 4.51 -5.85 -11.59
CA ALA A 112 5.10 -5.32 -10.36
C ALA A 112 5.00 -3.79 -10.30
N GLU A 113 5.35 -3.10 -11.40
CA GLU A 113 5.24 -1.64 -11.49
C GLU A 113 3.80 -1.16 -11.33
N PHE A 114 2.84 -1.84 -11.97
CA PHE A 114 1.42 -1.52 -11.86
C PHE A 114 0.89 -1.69 -10.43
N ILE A 115 1.23 -2.80 -9.78
CA ILE A 115 0.80 -3.09 -8.41
C ILE A 115 1.46 -2.11 -7.43
N TYR A 116 2.76 -1.83 -7.62
CA TYR A 116 3.50 -0.85 -6.83
C TYR A 116 2.90 0.55 -6.92
N CYS A 117 2.58 1.03 -8.13
CA CYS A 117 1.90 2.31 -8.34
C CYS A 117 0.62 2.45 -7.50
N LYS A 118 -0.16 1.36 -7.36
CA LYS A 118 -1.36 1.37 -6.51
C LYS A 118 -1.02 1.45 -5.03
N ALA A 119 -0.04 0.66 -4.58
CA ALA A 119 0.44 0.67 -3.20
C ALA A 119 0.98 2.04 -2.80
N GLU A 120 1.76 2.66 -3.68
CA GLU A 120 2.36 3.98 -3.48
C GLU A 120 1.29 5.06 -3.32
N ASN A 121 0.24 5.03 -4.14
CA ASN A 121 -0.89 5.96 -4.03
C ASN A 121 -1.64 5.80 -2.70
N ILE A 122 -1.83 4.57 -2.22
CA ILE A 122 -2.46 4.29 -0.92
C ILE A 122 -1.58 4.81 0.21
N ALA A 123 -0.28 4.51 0.18
CA ALA A 123 0.68 4.97 1.18
C ALA A 123 0.75 6.51 1.23
N LYS A 124 0.80 7.18 0.07
CA LYS A 124 0.74 8.65 -0.04
C LYS A 124 -0.54 9.21 0.58
N SER A 125 -1.69 8.60 0.28
CA SER A 125 -2.98 9.04 0.84
C SER A 125 -3.00 8.92 2.37
N PHE A 126 -2.54 7.79 2.91
CA PHE A 126 -2.52 7.55 4.36
C PHE A 126 -1.54 8.49 5.06
N SER A 127 -0.31 8.61 4.55
CA SER A 127 0.71 9.50 5.08
C SER A 127 0.22 10.96 5.11
N LEU A 128 -0.37 11.45 4.01
CA LEU A 128 -0.96 12.78 3.97
C LEU A 128 -2.05 12.93 5.04
N SER A 129 -2.98 11.99 5.13
CA SER A 129 -4.07 12.08 6.12
C SER A 129 -3.60 12.03 7.57
N MET A 130 -2.46 11.42 7.86
CA MET A 130 -1.94 11.24 9.23
C MET A 130 -1.05 12.40 9.67
N PHE A 131 -0.25 12.96 8.77
CA PHE A 131 0.81 13.90 9.14
C PHE A 131 0.62 15.31 8.58
N TYR A 132 -0.27 15.50 7.60
CA TYR A 132 -0.55 16.82 7.08
C TYR A 132 -1.57 17.55 7.94
N ASN A 133 -1.12 18.59 8.64
CA ASN A 133 -1.99 19.53 9.33
C ASN A 133 -2.03 20.87 8.58
N PRO A 134 -3.11 21.21 7.86
CA PRO A 134 -3.22 22.47 7.15
C PRO A 134 -3.19 23.70 8.09
N ALA A 135 -3.52 23.56 9.38
CA ALA A 135 -3.49 24.65 10.35
C ALA A 135 -2.06 25.08 10.77
N ASN A 136 -1.03 24.27 10.50
CA ASN A 136 0.37 24.63 10.78
C ASN A 136 1.04 25.43 9.65
N ILE A 137 0.42 25.51 8.47
CA ILE A 137 0.98 26.25 7.32
C ILE A 137 0.91 27.77 7.54
N HIS A 138 -0.10 28.26 8.27
CA HIS A 138 -0.23 29.69 8.59
C HIS A 138 0.72 30.20 9.68
N LYS A 139 1.40 29.33 10.45
CA LYS A 139 2.36 29.76 11.48
C LYS A 139 3.76 30.04 10.95
N LEU A 140 4.08 29.63 9.71
CA LEU A 140 5.35 29.91 9.06
C LEU A 140 5.36 31.22 8.25
N GLN A 141 4.19 31.83 8.03
CA GLN A 141 4.06 33.09 7.28
C GLN A 141 3.91 34.34 8.18
N ASN A 142 3.78 34.17 9.51
CA ASN A 142 3.59 35.27 10.47
C ASN A 142 4.75 35.37 11.50
N LYS A 143 5.98 35.07 11.09
CA LYS A 143 7.20 35.48 11.81
C LYS A 143 8.00 36.43 10.93
N SER A 144 7.60 37.70 10.96
CA SER A 144 8.41 38.90 10.68
C SER A 144 7.74 40.09 11.36
#